data_AF-A0A856HYS0-F1
#
_entry.id   AF-A0A856HYS0-F1
#
_cell.length_a   1.000
_cell.length_b   1.000
_cell.length_c   1.000
_cell.angle_alpha   90.00
_cell.angle_beta   90.00
_cell.angle_gamma   90.00
#
_symmetry.space_group_name_H-M   'P 1'
#
loop_
_entity.id
_entity.type
_entity.pdbx_description
1 polymer ?
#
loop_
_entity_poly.entity_id
_entity_poly.type
_entity_poly.pdbx_seq_one_letter_code
_entity_poly.pdbx_strand_id
1 'polypeptide(L)'
;MKDLRDELFQKIEHKKITACLYTDMDGVVSGISSALNEAERIGLIVDFSVSEGTDVLAGDLLMQISGTPKQIAVAEDMIIGHISKFSGVATAAKAFVQKAGHHMRIVCGSWKKMSSNIKNELRTAIETGGAHVRISDDPMVYLDKNYVAMFGGIQASLTAAAQFNDRKKCIQVRGRFENGDIVREAWTAITAGADIVYVDTGRIDDLRRITQSLKPVLQEMEATADYRKVEFAFGGGVRYGDLDALKEAGADIVGVGRSIVDAPLMDLRLEVTKAEDPLYAHGDYDLLDKSELKIEGIFLNQTNLTELAVVVAEEIGINAEDVLVIDVRDGTVALDILQKRLDPSKFIAKEERILRRLRDLKGITLSEEAHISSNGMLGWIVGNDADIEEGLQAMEMSQSLVTQIKESISNRVIVFPTGTEVERGEIEDTNTPLIMGKFAAAGFSVDKGEILKDDVELFSRKLWRAAEKGYSVSITTGGVGAENKDHSVEAVLRLDPQACTPYIAKFQVGHGRHSKDGIRIAVGQLGLTTFIALPGPNDEVSVCIDTVVRGISEGWSKEILAGELARILRTRLKEKIGVMMHYHHNA
;
A
#
# COMPACT_ATOMS: atom_id res chain seq x y z
N MET A 1 -12.57 19.42 -22.50
CA MET A 1 -13.83 18.76 -22.11
C MET A 1 -14.03 19.04 -20.63
N LYS A 2 -15.24 19.38 -20.17
CA LYS A 2 -15.51 19.58 -18.74
C LYS A 2 -15.38 18.23 -18.03
N ASP A 3 -14.66 18.18 -16.90
CA ASP A 3 -14.56 16.95 -16.11
C ASP A 3 -15.86 16.79 -15.31
N LEU A 4 -16.64 15.76 -15.62
CA LEU A 4 -17.95 15.53 -14.99
C LEU A 4 -17.85 15.27 -13.49
N ARG A 5 -16.66 14.89 -12.98
CA ARG A 5 -16.42 14.69 -11.56
C ARG A 5 -16.56 15.97 -10.74
N ASP A 6 -16.36 17.14 -11.34
CA ASP A 6 -16.57 18.43 -10.67
C ASP A 6 -18.03 18.60 -10.24
N GLU A 7 -18.98 18.23 -11.10
CA GLU A 7 -20.41 18.29 -10.78
C GLU A 7 -20.82 17.15 -9.84
N LEU A 8 -20.28 15.94 -10.07
CA LEU A 8 -20.62 14.76 -9.28
C LEU A 8 -20.21 14.91 -7.81
N PHE A 9 -19.01 15.46 -7.56
CA PHE A 9 -18.46 15.59 -6.22
C PHE A 9 -18.80 16.91 -5.53
N GLN A 10 -19.54 17.82 -6.17
CA GLN A 10 -19.87 19.13 -5.60
C GLN A 10 -20.43 19.06 -4.17
N LYS A 11 -21.27 18.06 -3.87
CA LYS A 11 -21.88 17.90 -2.53
C LYS A 11 -20.92 17.36 -1.45
N ILE A 12 -19.78 16.82 -1.85
CA ILE A 12 -18.80 16.19 -0.96
C ILE A 12 -17.39 16.76 -1.17
N GLU A 13 -17.24 17.85 -1.92
CA GLU A 13 -15.94 18.42 -2.30
C GLU A 13 -15.09 18.79 -1.09
N HIS A 14 -15.75 19.20 0.00
CA HIS A 14 -15.14 19.56 1.27
C HIS A 14 -14.66 18.36 2.07
N LYS A 15 -15.07 17.13 1.75
CA LYS A 15 -14.65 15.93 2.50
C LYS A 15 -13.17 15.63 2.29
N LYS A 16 -12.50 15.21 3.37
CA LYS A 16 -11.16 14.62 3.30
C LYS A 16 -11.30 13.12 3.15
N ILE A 17 -10.78 12.58 2.06
CA ILE A 17 -10.81 11.16 1.75
C ILE A 17 -9.40 10.61 1.94
N THR A 18 -9.27 9.52 2.70
CA THR A 18 -8.05 8.73 2.81
C THR A 18 -8.24 7.42 2.05
N ALA A 19 -7.27 7.10 1.20
CA ALA A 19 -7.25 5.89 0.40
C ALA A 19 -5.91 5.16 0.52
N CYS A 20 -5.96 3.85 0.40
CA CYS A 20 -4.82 2.96 0.51
C CYS A 20 -4.64 2.18 -0.78
N LEU A 21 -3.41 2.19 -1.31
CA LEU A 21 -3.00 1.43 -2.48
C LEU A 21 -2.40 0.10 -2.02
N TYR A 22 -2.99 -1.01 -2.46
CA TYR A 22 -2.54 -2.36 -2.15
C TYR A 22 -2.07 -3.10 -3.41
N THR A 23 -1.28 -4.15 -3.22
CA THR A 23 -1.00 -5.15 -4.24
C THR A 23 -1.82 -6.41 -4.03
N ASP A 24 -2.28 -7.04 -5.11
CA ASP A 24 -2.92 -8.35 -5.08
C ASP A 24 -1.99 -9.48 -5.57
N MET A 25 -0.70 -9.16 -5.78
CA MET A 25 0.32 -10.12 -6.17
C MET A 25 1.62 -9.98 -5.38
N ASP A 26 2.39 -11.07 -5.37
CA ASP A 26 3.76 -11.10 -4.85
C ASP A 26 4.73 -10.51 -5.89
N GLY A 27 5.72 -9.74 -5.45
CA GLY A 27 6.66 -9.13 -6.38
C GLY A 27 7.59 -8.10 -5.78
N VAL A 28 8.15 -7.28 -6.66
CA VAL A 28 9.05 -6.18 -6.34
C VAL A 28 8.42 -4.89 -6.83
N VAL A 29 8.33 -3.92 -5.92
CA VAL A 29 7.75 -2.62 -6.24
C VAL A 29 8.76 -1.78 -7.01
N SER A 30 8.33 -1.21 -8.13
CA SER A 30 9.09 -0.20 -8.87
C SER A 30 8.22 0.91 -9.42
N GLY A 31 8.74 2.14 -9.41
CA GLY A 31 8.05 3.33 -9.88
C GLY A 31 7.48 4.20 -8.76
N ILE A 32 7.85 3.94 -7.49
CA ILE A 32 7.35 4.72 -6.34
C ILE A 32 7.76 6.19 -6.45
N SER A 33 9.00 6.48 -6.85
CA SER A 33 9.44 7.87 -6.98
C SER A 33 8.58 8.65 -7.98
N SER A 34 8.21 8.03 -9.10
CA SER A 34 7.31 8.65 -10.09
C SER A 34 5.89 8.81 -9.54
N ALA A 35 5.39 7.83 -8.80
CA ALA A 35 4.10 7.89 -8.13
C ALA A 35 4.02 9.00 -7.09
N LEU A 36 5.09 9.23 -6.31
CA LEU A 36 5.17 10.32 -5.34
C LEU A 36 5.15 11.69 -6.03
N ASN A 37 5.91 11.87 -7.11
CA ASN A 37 5.89 13.11 -7.90
C ASN A 37 4.50 13.36 -8.50
N GLU A 38 3.81 12.30 -8.93
CA GLU A 38 2.45 12.40 -9.45
C GLU A 38 1.45 12.75 -8.35
N ALA A 39 1.59 12.18 -7.16
CA ALA A 39 0.76 12.52 -6.00
C ALA A 39 0.92 13.99 -5.61
N GLU A 40 2.15 14.50 -5.59
CA GLU A 40 2.43 15.92 -5.36
C GLU A 40 1.78 16.81 -6.45
N ARG A 41 1.88 16.41 -7.72
CA ARG A 41 1.26 17.13 -8.85
C ARG A 41 -0.26 17.21 -8.74
N ILE A 42 -0.91 16.16 -8.23
CA ILE A 42 -2.36 16.13 -7.98
C ILE A 42 -2.72 17.00 -6.75
N GLY A 43 -1.76 17.25 -5.85
CA GLY A 43 -1.97 17.94 -4.59
C GLY A 43 -2.48 17.03 -3.47
N LEU A 44 -2.06 15.76 -3.48
CA LEU A 44 -2.37 14.78 -2.44
C LEU A 44 -1.39 14.90 -1.28
N ILE A 45 -1.85 14.55 -0.09
CA ILE A 45 -1.01 14.29 1.08
C ILE A 45 -0.63 12.81 1.04
N VAL A 46 0.67 12.50 1.13
CA VAL A 46 1.15 11.12 1.22
C VAL A 46 1.51 10.82 2.67
N ASP A 47 0.68 10.03 3.33
CA ASP A 47 0.85 9.66 4.74
C ASP A 47 1.86 8.49 4.88
N PHE A 48 1.95 7.63 3.88
CA PHE A 48 2.89 6.50 3.84
C PHE A 48 3.22 6.08 2.41
N SER A 49 4.44 5.59 2.18
CA SER A 49 4.81 4.84 0.98
C SER A 49 5.93 3.84 1.26
N VAL A 50 5.92 2.71 0.55
CA VAL A 50 7.05 1.76 0.55
C VAL A 50 8.22 2.33 -0.24
N SER A 51 9.43 1.81 0.00
CA SER A 51 10.62 2.21 -0.77
C SER A 51 10.71 1.51 -2.12
N GLU A 52 11.36 2.13 -3.09
CA GLU A 52 11.71 1.51 -4.38
C GLU A 52 12.48 0.19 -4.15
N GLY A 53 12.09 -0.87 -4.86
CA GLY A 53 12.71 -2.20 -4.74
C GLY A 53 12.24 -3.03 -3.54
N THR A 54 11.24 -2.57 -2.80
CA THR A 54 10.65 -3.35 -1.69
C THR A 54 10.03 -4.65 -2.22
N ASP A 55 10.35 -5.76 -1.54
CA ASP A 55 9.67 -7.05 -1.73
C ASP A 55 8.30 -7.03 -1.05
N VAL A 56 7.25 -7.37 -1.80
CA VAL A 56 5.87 -7.37 -1.31
C VAL A 56 5.19 -8.70 -1.59
N LEU A 57 4.18 -8.99 -0.79
CA LEU A 57 3.25 -10.09 -0.94
C LEU A 57 1.85 -9.54 -1.22
N ALA A 58 1.00 -10.34 -1.86
CA ALA A 58 -0.41 -10.03 -2.04
C ALA A 58 -1.07 -9.63 -0.70
N GLY A 59 -1.82 -8.53 -0.72
CA GLY A 59 -2.45 -7.88 0.43
C GLY A 59 -1.65 -6.72 1.03
N ASP A 60 -0.40 -6.49 0.62
CA ASP A 60 0.44 -5.45 1.21
C ASP A 60 0.03 -4.03 0.82
N LEU A 61 0.13 -3.12 1.79
CA LEU A 61 0.04 -1.68 1.58
C LEU A 61 1.30 -1.16 0.88
N LEU A 62 1.10 -0.44 -0.24
CA LEU A 62 2.16 0.24 -0.96
C LEU A 62 2.21 1.73 -0.65
N MET A 63 1.04 2.37 -0.49
CA MET A 63 0.94 3.81 -0.27
C MET A 63 -0.38 4.15 0.45
N GLN A 64 -0.36 5.13 1.35
CA GLN A 64 -1.55 5.76 1.91
C GLN A 64 -1.55 7.24 1.51
N ILE A 65 -2.65 7.68 0.92
CA ILE A 65 -2.84 9.03 0.40
C ILE A 65 -4.13 9.64 0.91
N SER A 66 -4.13 10.96 1.07
CA SER A 66 -5.28 11.73 1.49
C SER A 66 -5.50 12.96 0.58
N GLY A 67 -6.76 13.29 0.29
CA GLY A 67 -7.13 14.42 -0.57
C GLY A 67 -8.64 14.62 -0.69
N THR A 68 -9.07 15.48 -1.61
CA THR A 68 -10.50 15.63 -1.95
C THR A 68 -11.01 14.41 -2.73
N PRO A 69 -12.33 14.17 -2.81
CA PRO A 69 -12.87 13.05 -3.58
C PRO A 69 -12.41 13.03 -5.03
N LYS A 70 -12.33 14.22 -5.68
CA LYS A 70 -11.84 14.33 -7.05
C LYS A 70 -10.36 13.96 -7.15
N GLN A 71 -9.53 14.44 -6.22
CA GLN A 71 -8.10 14.13 -6.22
C GLN A 71 -7.86 12.63 -6.07
N ILE A 72 -8.57 11.96 -5.15
CA ILE A 72 -8.47 10.50 -4.96
C ILE A 72 -8.95 9.74 -6.21
N ALA A 73 -10.05 10.16 -6.83
CA ALA A 73 -10.53 9.55 -8.07
C ALA A 73 -9.55 9.72 -9.26
N VAL A 74 -8.79 10.82 -9.30
CA VAL A 74 -7.71 11.01 -10.29
C VAL A 74 -6.49 10.16 -9.93
N ALA A 75 -6.21 10.02 -8.64
CA ALA A 75 -5.08 9.25 -8.13
C ALA A 75 -5.14 7.78 -8.55
N GLU A 76 -6.33 7.18 -8.54
CA GLU A 76 -6.55 5.78 -8.94
C GLU A 76 -5.92 5.47 -10.31
N ASP A 77 -6.24 6.26 -11.32
CA ASP A 77 -5.71 6.04 -12.67
C ASP A 77 -4.22 6.38 -12.77
N MET A 78 -3.82 7.53 -12.22
CA MET A 78 -2.50 8.10 -12.47
C MET A 78 -1.40 7.42 -11.65
N ILE A 79 -1.63 7.19 -10.35
CA ILE A 79 -0.64 6.59 -9.44
C ILE A 79 -0.45 5.11 -9.76
N ILE A 80 -1.53 4.35 -9.99
CA ILE A 80 -1.46 2.93 -10.35
C ILE A 80 -0.64 2.77 -11.64
N GLY A 81 -0.85 3.64 -12.63
CA GLY A 81 -0.11 3.62 -13.89
C GLY A 81 1.41 3.77 -13.73
N HIS A 82 1.86 4.52 -12.72
CA HIS A 82 3.29 4.69 -12.42
C HIS A 82 3.93 3.52 -11.68
N ILE A 83 3.16 2.61 -11.07
CA ILE A 83 3.70 1.51 -10.27
C ILE A 83 3.49 0.17 -10.95
N SER A 84 2.28 -0.08 -11.45
CA SER A 84 1.82 -1.40 -11.88
C SER A 84 2.72 -2.02 -12.97
N LYS A 85 2.95 -1.29 -14.08
CA LYS A 85 3.75 -1.81 -15.20
C LYS A 85 5.21 -2.06 -14.82
N PHE A 86 5.79 -1.13 -14.08
CA PHE A 86 7.21 -1.14 -13.75
C PHE A 86 7.52 -2.17 -12.67
N SER A 87 6.63 -2.34 -11.70
CA SER A 87 6.72 -3.42 -10.71
C SER A 87 6.62 -4.81 -11.35
N GLY A 88 5.76 -4.98 -12.37
CA GLY A 88 5.72 -6.22 -13.17
C GLY A 88 7.06 -6.53 -13.87
N VAL A 89 7.70 -5.51 -14.44
CA VAL A 89 9.03 -5.62 -15.09
C VAL A 89 10.12 -5.93 -14.06
N ALA A 90 10.13 -5.25 -12.92
CA ALA A 90 11.09 -5.48 -11.84
C ALA A 90 10.96 -6.90 -11.26
N THR A 91 9.71 -7.36 -11.08
CA THR A 91 9.40 -8.72 -10.61
C THR A 91 9.92 -9.77 -11.59
N ALA A 92 9.66 -9.60 -12.90
CA ALA A 92 10.18 -10.50 -13.92
C ALA A 92 11.72 -10.50 -13.94
N ALA A 93 12.36 -9.33 -13.93
CA ALA A 93 13.81 -9.20 -13.88
C ALA A 93 14.40 -9.94 -12.68
N LYS A 94 13.83 -9.76 -11.47
CA LYS A 94 14.27 -10.45 -10.26
C LYS A 94 14.14 -11.96 -10.37
N ALA A 95 13.05 -12.46 -10.94
CA ALA A 95 12.89 -13.89 -11.16
C ALA A 95 14.02 -14.45 -12.05
N PHE A 96 14.34 -13.79 -13.17
CA PHE A 96 15.45 -14.21 -14.05
C PHE A 96 16.80 -14.18 -13.32
N VAL A 97 17.08 -13.11 -12.56
CA VAL A 97 18.33 -12.95 -11.81
C VAL A 97 18.47 -14.04 -10.73
N GLN A 98 17.42 -14.29 -9.97
CA GLN A 98 17.41 -15.34 -8.95
C GLN A 98 17.65 -16.73 -9.55
N LYS A 99 17.01 -17.03 -10.70
CA LYS A 99 17.21 -18.32 -11.38
C LYS A 99 18.61 -18.45 -12.00
N ALA A 100 19.20 -17.36 -12.47
CA ALA A 100 20.57 -17.35 -12.98
C ALA A 100 21.62 -17.59 -11.87
N GLY A 101 21.35 -17.09 -10.66
CA GLY A 101 22.28 -17.13 -9.53
C GLY A 101 23.60 -16.42 -9.87
N HIS A 102 24.71 -16.90 -9.31
CA HIS A 102 26.05 -16.34 -9.57
C HIS A 102 26.70 -16.82 -10.87
N HIS A 103 26.04 -17.70 -11.63
CA HIS A 103 26.65 -18.36 -12.79
C HIS A 103 26.51 -17.57 -14.09
N MET A 104 25.46 -16.75 -14.19
CA MET A 104 25.15 -16.00 -15.41
C MET A 104 24.71 -14.60 -15.06
N ARG A 105 25.21 -13.63 -15.81
CA ARG A 105 24.74 -12.25 -15.76
C ARG A 105 23.48 -12.09 -16.60
N ILE A 106 22.37 -11.67 -16.01
CA ILE A 106 21.16 -11.30 -16.75
C ILE A 106 21.25 -9.85 -17.22
N VAL A 107 21.00 -9.64 -18.51
CA VAL A 107 21.03 -8.31 -19.14
C VAL A 107 19.75 -8.07 -19.92
N CYS A 108 19.12 -6.91 -19.74
CA CYS A 108 17.98 -6.48 -20.54
C CYS A 108 18.29 -5.18 -21.29
N GLY A 109 18.57 -5.29 -22.59
CA GLY A 109 18.77 -4.13 -23.48
C GLY A 109 17.49 -3.66 -24.19
N SER A 110 16.35 -4.33 -23.99
CA SER A 110 15.14 -4.10 -24.79
C SER A 110 14.43 -2.80 -24.46
N TRP A 111 14.65 -2.22 -23.28
CA TRP A 111 14.13 -0.88 -22.91
C TRP A 111 14.53 0.20 -23.93
N LYS A 112 15.69 0.06 -24.59
CA LYS A 112 16.16 1.01 -25.64
C LYS A 112 15.22 1.09 -26.85
N LYS A 113 14.44 0.03 -27.09
CA LYS A 113 13.49 -0.12 -28.21
C LYS A 113 12.08 0.37 -27.87
N MET A 114 11.83 0.76 -26.62
CA MET A 114 10.52 1.20 -26.15
C MET A 114 10.28 2.68 -26.47
N SER A 115 9.05 3.18 -26.29
CA SER A 115 8.74 4.60 -26.51
C SER A 115 9.55 5.48 -25.54
N SER A 116 9.96 6.67 -26.00
CA SER A 116 10.83 7.59 -25.24
C SER A 116 10.31 7.89 -23.83
N ASN A 117 8.99 8.00 -23.68
CA ASN A 117 8.35 8.46 -22.45
C ASN A 117 8.34 7.42 -21.32
N ILE A 118 8.72 6.16 -21.58
CA ILE A 118 8.78 5.09 -20.57
C ILE A 118 10.16 4.47 -20.42
N LYS A 119 11.16 4.96 -21.18
CA LYS A 119 12.48 4.31 -21.24
C LYS A 119 13.20 4.34 -19.90
N ASN A 120 13.10 5.46 -19.19
CA ASN A 120 13.81 5.63 -17.93
C ASN A 120 13.17 4.78 -16.84
N GLU A 121 11.85 4.74 -16.79
CA GLU A 121 11.09 3.94 -15.84
C GLU A 121 11.29 2.45 -16.08
N LEU A 122 11.32 1.99 -17.34
CA LEU A 122 11.68 0.60 -17.67
C LEU A 122 13.12 0.28 -17.30
N ARG A 123 14.05 1.22 -17.53
CA ARG A 123 15.45 1.05 -17.15
C ARG A 123 15.57 0.89 -15.64
N THR A 124 14.96 1.79 -14.87
CA THR A 124 14.91 1.71 -13.41
C THR A 124 14.30 0.39 -12.96
N ALA A 125 13.14 -0.02 -13.50
CA ALA A 125 12.50 -1.29 -13.14
C ALA A 125 13.40 -2.51 -13.36
N ILE A 126 14.13 -2.56 -14.49
CA ILE A 126 15.09 -3.62 -14.77
C ILE A 126 16.20 -3.65 -13.72
N GLU A 127 16.76 -2.48 -13.38
CA GLU A 127 17.83 -2.33 -12.37
C GLU A 127 17.31 -2.64 -10.95
N THR A 128 16.09 -2.21 -10.60
CA THR A 128 15.39 -2.53 -9.34
C THR A 128 15.19 -4.05 -9.18
N GLY A 129 14.88 -4.75 -10.27
CA GLY A 129 14.84 -6.21 -10.30
C GLY A 129 16.21 -6.90 -10.27
N GLY A 130 17.31 -6.14 -10.24
CA GLY A 130 18.69 -6.64 -10.18
C GLY A 130 19.27 -7.07 -11.52
N ALA A 131 18.54 -6.93 -12.63
CA ALA A 131 19.06 -7.23 -13.96
C ALA A 131 19.87 -6.03 -14.48
N HIS A 132 20.89 -6.31 -15.28
CA HIS A 132 21.73 -5.25 -15.81
C HIS A 132 21.15 -4.66 -17.10
N VAL A 133 21.24 -3.35 -17.28
CA VAL A 133 20.82 -2.68 -18.53
C VAL A 133 21.94 -2.60 -19.57
N ARG A 134 23.14 -3.07 -19.21
CA ARG A 134 24.35 -3.14 -20.03
C ARG A 134 24.98 -4.52 -19.96
N ILE A 135 25.49 -4.96 -21.10
CA ILE A 135 26.21 -6.23 -21.26
C ILE A 135 27.48 -6.26 -20.40
N SER A 136 28.22 -5.15 -20.40
CA SER A 136 29.44 -4.95 -19.64
C SER A 136 29.36 -3.68 -18.81
N ASP A 137 29.95 -3.73 -17.61
CA ASP A 137 30.17 -2.55 -16.75
C ASP A 137 31.25 -1.64 -17.34
N ASP A 138 32.30 -2.23 -17.93
CA ASP A 138 33.34 -1.51 -18.65
C ASP A 138 32.79 -0.81 -19.92
N PRO A 139 33.44 0.28 -20.37
CA PRO A 139 33.27 0.81 -21.72
C PRO A 139 33.35 -0.30 -22.77
N MET A 140 32.39 -0.31 -23.71
CA MET A 140 32.26 -1.39 -24.69
C MET A 140 31.81 -0.86 -26.05
N VAL A 141 32.40 -1.39 -27.12
CA VAL A 141 31.90 -1.28 -28.49
C VAL A 141 31.03 -2.50 -28.78
N TYR A 142 29.77 -2.26 -29.15
CA TYR A 142 28.81 -3.32 -29.49
C TYR A 142 28.61 -3.38 -31.00
N LEU A 143 29.09 -4.44 -31.63
CA LEU A 143 28.98 -4.71 -33.06
C LEU A 143 27.81 -5.68 -33.28
N ASP A 144 26.61 -5.14 -33.48
CA ASP A 144 25.43 -5.94 -33.78
C ASP A 144 25.47 -6.53 -35.22
N LYS A 145 24.50 -7.38 -35.55
CA LYS A 145 24.39 -8.01 -36.87
C LYS A 145 24.39 -7.01 -38.05
N ASN A 146 23.93 -5.78 -37.85
CA ASN A 146 23.88 -4.75 -38.88
C ASN A 146 25.26 -4.14 -39.07
N TYR A 147 25.99 -3.85 -37.99
CA TYR A 147 27.41 -3.45 -38.08
C TYR A 147 28.24 -4.52 -38.79
N VAL A 148 28.06 -5.79 -38.42
CA VAL A 148 28.76 -6.91 -39.06
C VAL A 148 28.45 -6.98 -40.56
N ALA A 149 27.19 -6.78 -40.95
CA ALA A 149 26.80 -6.73 -42.35
C ALA A 149 27.38 -5.53 -43.10
N MET A 150 27.38 -4.33 -42.50
CA MET A 150 27.92 -3.10 -43.11
C MET A 150 29.43 -3.18 -43.36
N PHE A 151 30.19 -3.79 -42.46
CA PHE A 151 31.63 -4.01 -42.64
C PHE A 151 31.96 -5.25 -43.49
N GLY A 152 30.96 -6.05 -43.88
CA GLY A 152 31.15 -7.21 -44.75
C GLY A 152 31.68 -8.47 -44.06
N GLY A 153 31.62 -8.56 -42.73
CA GLY A 153 32.01 -9.76 -41.98
C GLY A 153 32.61 -9.50 -40.60
N ILE A 154 32.80 -10.58 -39.85
CA ILE A 154 33.29 -10.56 -38.45
C ILE A 154 34.68 -9.91 -38.35
N GLN A 155 35.65 -10.39 -39.14
CA GLN A 155 37.03 -9.91 -39.10
C GLN A 155 37.14 -8.42 -39.45
N ALA A 156 36.46 -7.98 -40.52
CA ALA A 156 36.45 -6.59 -40.94
C ALA A 156 35.86 -5.67 -39.87
N SER A 157 34.79 -6.12 -39.20
CA SER A 157 34.16 -5.36 -38.11
C SER A 157 35.08 -5.16 -36.92
N LEU A 158 35.79 -6.22 -36.51
CA LEU A 158 36.72 -6.15 -35.38
C LEU A 158 38.00 -5.38 -35.73
N THR A 159 38.46 -5.46 -36.97
CA THR A 159 39.59 -4.64 -37.46
C THR A 159 39.22 -3.15 -37.42
N ALA A 160 38.00 -2.78 -37.84
CA ALA A 160 37.52 -1.41 -37.73
C ALA A 160 37.42 -0.95 -36.26
N ALA A 161 37.05 -1.85 -35.35
CA ALA A 161 36.97 -1.57 -33.92
C ALA A 161 38.33 -1.61 -33.20
N ALA A 162 39.40 -2.09 -33.83
CA ALA A 162 40.72 -2.25 -33.21
C ALA A 162 41.35 -0.91 -32.77
N GLN A 163 40.91 0.21 -33.34
CA GLN A 163 41.35 1.55 -32.90
C GLN A 163 40.90 1.91 -31.47
N PHE A 164 39.89 1.23 -30.92
CA PHE A 164 39.34 1.49 -29.59
C PHE A 164 39.96 0.57 -28.53
N ASN A 165 41.14 0.94 -28.04
CA ASN A 165 41.90 0.15 -27.06
C ASN A 165 41.41 0.32 -25.61
N ASP A 166 40.65 1.38 -25.31
CA ASP A 166 40.10 1.69 -23.98
C ASP A 166 38.79 0.95 -23.66
N ARG A 167 38.33 0.06 -24.55
CA ARG A 167 36.99 -0.58 -24.48
C ARG A 167 37.03 -2.05 -24.84
N LYS A 168 36.11 -2.81 -24.24
CA LYS A 168 35.79 -4.18 -24.64
C LYS A 168 35.11 -4.21 -26.02
N LYS A 169 35.39 -5.25 -26.80
CA LYS A 169 34.75 -5.51 -28.10
C LYS A 169 33.74 -6.63 -27.94
N CYS A 170 32.47 -6.30 -28.09
CA CYS A 170 31.38 -7.28 -28.11
C CYS A 170 30.82 -7.38 -29.53
N ILE A 171 30.75 -8.58 -30.08
CA ILE A 171 30.29 -8.80 -31.46
C ILE A 171 29.23 -9.90 -31.51
N GLN A 172 28.19 -9.66 -32.31
CA GLN A 172 27.16 -10.66 -32.56
C GLN A 172 27.60 -11.68 -33.62
N VAL A 173 27.40 -12.97 -33.31
CA VAL A 173 27.53 -14.08 -34.26
C VAL A 173 26.17 -14.71 -34.52
N ARG A 174 25.89 -15.01 -35.80
CA ARG A 174 24.59 -15.57 -36.25
C ARG A 174 24.71 -16.74 -37.24
N GLY A 175 25.92 -17.15 -37.60
CA GLY A 175 26.13 -18.23 -38.57
C GLY A 175 25.79 -17.79 -39.99
N ARG A 176 26.11 -16.53 -40.31
CA ARG A 176 25.91 -15.94 -41.65
C ARG A 176 27.21 -15.83 -42.43
N PHE A 177 28.34 -15.93 -41.75
CA PHE A 177 29.68 -15.90 -42.32
C PHE A 177 30.32 -17.28 -42.14
N GLU A 178 31.55 -17.46 -42.62
CA GLU A 178 32.28 -18.73 -42.52
C GLU A 178 31.52 -19.94 -43.08
N ASN A 179 30.81 -19.74 -44.20
CA ASN A 179 29.95 -20.75 -44.85
C ASN A 179 28.81 -21.28 -43.97
N GLY A 180 28.36 -20.48 -42.99
CA GLY A 180 27.29 -20.84 -42.07
C GLY A 180 27.76 -21.66 -40.86
N ASP A 181 29.07 -21.84 -40.68
CA ASP A 181 29.62 -22.51 -39.52
C ASP A 181 29.77 -21.54 -38.35
N ILE A 182 28.83 -21.63 -37.40
CA ILE A 182 28.79 -20.78 -36.21
C ILE A 182 30.05 -20.90 -35.32
N VAL A 183 30.68 -22.09 -35.27
CA VAL A 183 31.88 -22.31 -34.44
C VAL A 183 33.07 -21.61 -35.06
N ARG A 184 33.22 -21.69 -36.40
CA ARG A 184 34.24 -20.93 -37.13
C ARG A 184 34.00 -19.43 -37.02
N GLU A 185 32.76 -18.97 -37.15
CA GLU A 185 32.41 -17.55 -37.01
C GLU A 185 32.79 -17.01 -35.62
N ALA A 186 32.52 -17.77 -34.56
CA ALA A 186 32.93 -17.44 -33.20
C ALA A 186 34.46 -17.45 -33.02
N TRP A 187 35.16 -18.42 -33.62
CA TRP A 187 36.62 -18.47 -33.59
C TRP A 187 37.26 -17.28 -34.33
N THR A 188 36.73 -16.89 -35.49
CA THR A 188 37.14 -15.68 -36.21
C THR A 188 36.95 -14.44 -35.32
N ALA A 189 35.84 -14.36 -34.58
CA ALA A 189 35.60 -13.24 -33.66
C ALA A 189 36.67 -13.17 -32.55
N ILE A 190 36.96 -14.30 -31.91
CA ILE A 190 37.94 -14.37 -30.81
C ILE A 190 39.33 -13.96 -31.28
N THR A 191 39.80 -14.59 -32.36
CA THR A 191 41.14 -14.35 -32.93
C THR A 191 41.30 -12.92 -33.47
N ALA A 192 40.23 -12.31 -33.95
CA ALA A 192 40.24 -10.93 -34.43
C ALA A 192 40.10 -9.87 -33.33
N GLY A 193 40.04 -10.26 -32.04
CA GLY A 193 40.06 -9.28 -30.94
C GLY A 193 38.78 -9.15 -30.13
N ALA A 194 37.76 -10.01 -30.31
CA ALA A 194 36.56 -9.94 -29.48
C ALA A 194 36.87 -10.28 -28.01
N ASP A 195 36.26 -9.56 -27.08
CA ASP A 195 36.25 -9.85 -25.64
C ASP A 195 34.93 -10.55 -25.24
N ILE A 196 33.85 -10.28 -25.98
CA ILE A 196 32.54 -10.90 -25.77
C ILE A 196 31.99 -11.41 -27.10
N VAL A 197 31.74 -12.71 -27.19
CA VAL A 197 31.06 -13.33 -28.34
C VAL A 197 29.57 -13.45 -28.02
N TYR A 198 28.73 -12.68 -28.71
CA TYR A 198 27.29 -12.65 -28.49
C TYR A 198 26.55 -13.52 -29.50
N VAL A 199 26.12 -14.71 -29.08
CA VAL A 199 25.39 -15.66 -29.90
C VAL A 199 23.91 -15.25 -29.99
N ASP A 200 23.51 -14.64 -31.11
CA ASP A 200 22.14 -14.12 -31.36
C ASP A 200 21.39 -14.96 -32.41
N THR A 201 21.44 -16.28 -32.26
CA THR A 201 20.75 -17.24 -33.14
C THR A 201 19.37 -17.63 -32.62
N GLY A 202 19.11 -17.46 -31.32
CA GLY A 202 17.92 -17.98 -30.64
C GLY A 202 17.91 -19.50 -30.50
N ARG A 203 19.02 -20.18 -30.79
CA ARG A 203 19.17 -21.65 -30.68
C ARG A 203 20.25 -21.97 -29.65
N ILE A 204 19.86 -22.52 -28.51
CA ILE A 204 20.79 -22.86 -27.41
C ILE A 204 21.87 -23.85 -27.87
N ASP A 205 21.53 -24.76 -28.80
CA ASP A 205 22.49 -25.71 -29.37
C ASP A 205 23.67 -25.04 -30.08
N ASP A 206 23.47 -23.86 -30.69
CA ASP A 206 24.56 -23.14 -31.33
C ASP A 206 25.55 -22.61 -30.30
N LEU A 207 25.07 -22.08 -29.17
CA LEU A 207 25.90 -21.71 -28.03
C LEU A 207 26.65 -22.94 -27.51
N ARG A 208 25.95 -24.06 -27.30
CA ARG A 208 26.56 -25.29 -26.78
C ARG A 208 27.67 -25.79 -27.70
N ARG A 209 27.47 -25.78 -29.01
CA ARG A 209 28.49 -26.16 -30.00
C ARG A 209 29.72 -25.25 -29.93
N ILE A 210 29.51 -23.94 -29.81
CA ILE A 210 30.59 -22.97 -29.66
C ILE A 210 31.36 -23.22 -28.36
N THR A 211 30.69 -23.28 -27.22
CA THR A 211 31.35 -23.38 -25.91
C THR A 211 32.06 -24.72 -25.74
N GLN A 212 31.46 -25.84 -26.18
CA GLN A 212 32.11 -27.16 -26.15
C GLN A 212 33.37 -27.22 -27.02
N SER A 213 33.37 -26.52 -28.17
CA SER A 213 34.52 -26.52 -29.07
C SER A 213 35.62 -25.56 -28.63
N LEU A 214 35.25 -24.38 -28.11
CA LEU A 214 36.19 -23.28 -27.92
C LEU A 214 36.64 -23.09 -26.46
N LYS A 215 35.82 -23.41 -25.45
CA LYS A 215 36.23 -23.25 -24.05
C LYS A 215 37.47 -24.08 -23.68
N PRO A 216 37.63 -25.36 -24.10
CA PRO A 216 38.85 -26.12 -23.80
C PRO A 216 40.11 -25.47 -24.39
N VAL A 217 40.01 -24.99 -25.63
CA VAL A 217 41.11 -24.30 -26.32
C VAL A 217 41.47 -22.99 -25.59
N LEU A 218 40.46 -22.22 -25.18
CA LEU A 218 40.68 -20.98 -24.42
C LEU A 218 41.33 -21.25 -23.06
N GLN A 219 40.96 -22.32 -22.37
CA GLN A 219 41.58 -22.72 -21.10
C GLN A 219 43.06 -23.07 -21.26
N GLU A 220 43.45 -23.76 -22.34
CA GLU A 220 44.86 -24.02 -22.62
C GLU A 220 45.64 -22.72 -22.87
N MET A 221 44.98 -21.71 -23.45
CA MET A 221 45.58 -20.40 -23.71
C MET A 221 45.71 -19.52 -22.47
N GLU A 222 44.99 -19.80 -21.37
CA GLU A 222 45.03 -18.99 -20.13
C GLU A 222 46.44 -18.84 -19.54
N ALA A 223 47.32 -19.82 -19.77
CA ALA A 223 48.70 -19.79 -19.31
C ALA A 223 49.63 -18.88 -20.14
N THR A 224 49.14 -18.27 -21.22
CA THR A 224 49.93 -17.42 -22.12
C THR A 224 49.84 -15.94 -21.73
N ALA A 225 50.93 -15.20 -21.92
CA ALA A 225 51.02 -13.77 -21.54
C ALA A 225 50.03 -12.87 -22.32
N ASP A 226 49.59 -13.29 -23.50
CA ASP A 226 48.69 -12.53 -24.39
C ASP A 226 47.22 -12.96 -24.27
N TYR A 227 46.87 -13.81 -23.29
CA TYR A 227 45.51 -14.28 -23.11
C TYR A 227 44.56 -13.17 -22.69
N ARG A 228 43.42 -13.10 -23.37
CA ARG A 228 42.28 -12.25 -23.02
C ARG A 228 41.11 -13.14 -22.67
N LYS A 229 40.55 -12.96 -21.48
CA LYS A 229 39.36 -13.69 -21.06
C LYS A 229 38.19 -13.35 -21.98
N VAL A 230 37.67 -14.37 -22.67
CA VAL A 230 36.50 -14.24 -23.55
C VAL A 230 35.26 -14.68 -22.79
N GLU A 231 34.22 -13.85 -22.84
CA GLU A 231 32.89 -14.18 -22.29
C GLU A 231 31.93 -14.57 -23.42
N PHE A 232 31.09 -15.57 -23.17
CA PHE A 232 30.04 -16.00 -24.09
C PHE A 232 28.70 -15.44 -23.66
N ALA A 233 28.14 -14.57 -24.50
CA ALA A 233 26.81 -14.02 -24.31
C ALA A 233 25.79 -14.72 -25.22
N PHE A 234 24.55 -14.86 -24.76
CA PHE A 234 23.46 -15.42 -25.56
C PHE A 234 22.26 -14.48 -25.60
N GLY A 235 21.58 -14.44 -26.76
CA GLY A 235 20.32 -13.72 -26.92
C GLY A 235 19.44 -14.32 -28.01
N GLY A 236 18.24 -13.76 -28.11
CA GLY A 236 17.24 -14.16 -29.11
C GLY A 236 16.09 -14.97 -28.51
N GLY A 237 15.07 -14.29 -28.01
CA GLY A 237 13.82 -14.93 -27.59
C GLY A 237 13.86 -15.73 -26.29
N VAL A 238 14.85 -15.50 -25.42
CA VAL A 238 15.04 -16.20 -24.14
C VAL A 238 13.79 -16.13 -23.24
N ARG A 239 13.34 -17.29 -22.76
CA ARG A 239 12.25 -17.47 -21.80
C ARG A 239 12.79 -17.94 -20.46
N TYR A 240 11.95 -17.84 -19.42
CA TYR A 240 12.33 -18.23 -18.05
C TYR A 240 12.74 -19.71 -17.93
N GLY A 241 12.07 -20.59 -18.69
CA GLY A 241 12.39 -22.02 -18.74
C GLY A 241 13.75 -22.34 -19.36
N ASP A 242 14.33 -21.44 -20.16
CA ASP A 242 15.55 -21.71 -20.92
C ASP A 242 16.83 -21.54 -20.10
N LEU A 243 16.75 -20.91 -18.92
CA LEU A 243 17.93 -20.53 -18.13
C LEU A 243 18.80 -21.73 -17.70
N ASP A 244 18.19 -22.86 -17.36
CA ASP A 244 18.95 -24.05 -16.94
C ASP A 244 19.77 -24.62 -18.11
N ALA A 245 19.14 -24.71 -19.29
CA ALA A 245 19.81 -25.16 -20.51
C ALA A 245 20.89 -24.18 -20.99
N LEU A 246 20.70 -22.88 -20.77
CA LEU A 246 21.70 -21.85 -21.08
C LEU A 246 22.91 -21.91 -20.14
N LYS A 247 22.67 -22.19 -18.86
CA LYS A 247 23.72 -22.43 -17.86
C LYS A 247 24.55 -23.66 -18.23
N GLU A 248 23.89 -24.77 -18.58
CA GLU A 248 24.55 -26.00 -19.04
C GLU A 248 25.32 -25.80 -20.36
N ALA A 249 24.79 -24.97 -21.26
CA ALA A 249 25.48 -24.58 -22.49
C ALA A 249 26.66 -23.64 -22.26
N GLY A 250 26.88 -23.17 -21.02
CA GLY A 250 28.04 -22.37 -20.63
C GLY A 250 27.93 -20.90 -21.02
N ALA A 251 26.73 -20.32 -21.03
CA ALA A 251 26.58 -18.87 -21.12
C ALA A 251 27.20 -18.19 -19.89
N ASP A 252 27.92 -17.08 -20.09
CA ASP A 252 28.37 -16.18 -19.02
C ASP A 252 27.40 -15.00 -18.87
N ILE A 253 26.78 -14.58 -19.98
CA ILE A 253 25.85 -13.46 -20.05
C ILE A 253 24.59 -13.88 -20.84
N VAL A 254 23.41 -13.54 -20.35
CA VAL A 254 22.15 -13.83 -21.05
C VAL A 254 21.34 -12.55 -21.25
N GLY A 255 21.14 -12.20 -22.52
CA GLY A 255 20.30 -11.10 -22.96
C GLY A 255 18.82 -11.49 -22.99
N VAL A 256 18.07 -11.07 -21.97
CA VAL A 256 16.62 -11.31 -21.87
C VAL A 256 15.89 -10.05 -22.32
N GLY A 257 15.11 -10.17 -23.38
CA GLY A 257 14.38 -9.05 -23.97
C GLY A 257 12.92 -8.99 -23.54
N ARG A 258 12.05 -9.43 -24.45
CA ARG A 258 10.59 -9.41 -24.30
C ARG A 258 10.11 -9.97 -22.96
N SER A 259 10.67 -11.08 -22.50
CA SER A 259 10.25 -11.76 -21.26
C SER A 259 10.40 -10.92 -19.98
N ILE A 260 11.18 -9.83 -20.03
CA ILE A 260 11.28 -8.85 -18.93
C ILE A 260 10.41 -7.62 -19.23
N VAL A 261 10.61 -6.96 -20.38
CA VAL A 261 9.93 -5.67 -20.66
C VAL A 261 8.43 -5.80 -20.96
N ASP A 262 8.00 -6.97 -21.45
CA ASP A 262 6.61 -7.31 -21.76
C ASP A 262 5.96 -8.12 -20.63
N ALA A 263 6.55 -8.09 -19.43
CA ALA A 263 5.97 -8.75 -18.26
C ALA A 263 4.55 -8.23 -17.98
N PRO A 264 3.65 -9.09 -17.46
CA PRO A 264 2.33 -8.68 -16.98
C PRO A 264 2.42 -7.53 -15.98
N LEU A 265 1.34 -6.78 -15.88
CA LEU A 265 1.18 -5.74 -14.88
C LEU A 265 1.19 -6.35 -13.47
N MET A 266 1.64 -5.57 -12.50
CA MET A 266 1.36 -5.89 -11.10
C MET A 266 -0.07 -5.47 -10.77
N ASP A 267 -0.92 -6.39 -10.34
CA ASP A 267 -2.31 -6.08 -10.00
C ASP A 267 -2.36 -5.27 -8.70
N LEU A 268 -2.88 -4.05 -8.81
CA LEU A 268 -3.00 -3.09 -7.71
C LEU A 268 -4.46 -2.67 -7.54
N ARG A 269 -4.84 -2.35 -6.31
CA ARG A 269 -6.16 -1.79 -5.97
C ARG A 269 -6.02 -0.58 -5.08
N LEU A 270 -6.79 0.47 -5.36
CA LEU A 270 -6.92 1.64 -4.48
C LEU A 270 -8.26 1.56 -3.76
N GLU A 271 -8.25 1.62 -2.43
CA GLU A 271 -9.48 1.57 -1.62
C GLU A 271 -9.59 2.77 -0.69
N VAL A 272 -10.77 3.40 -0.68
CA VAL A 272 -11.11 4.43 0.30
C VAL A 272 -11.31 3.75 1.66
N THR A 273 -10.45 4.05 2.62
CA THR A 273 -10.51 3.51 3.99
C THR A 273 -11.18 4.48 4.96
N LYS A 274 -11.18 5.78 4.64
CA LYS A 274 -11.79 6.82 5.48
C LYS A 274 -12.36 7.95 4.64
N ALA A 275 -13.54 8.42 5.02
CA ALA A 275 -14.15 9.62 4.47
C ALA A 275 -14.58 10.51 5.64
N GLU A 276 -13.85 11.60 5.84
CA GLU A 276 -14.09 12.55 6.92
C GLU A 276 -14.70 13.81 6.35
N ASP A 277 -15.61 14.40 7.10
CA ASP A 277 -16.14 15.71 6.80
C ASP A 277 -15.44 16.72 7.73
N PRO A 278 -14.51 17.56 7.22
CA PRO A 278 -13.80 18.54 8.04
C PRO A 278 -14.73 19.54 8.71
N LEU A 279 -15.91 19.80 8.13
CA LEU A 279 -16.92 20.68 8.72
C LEU A 279 -17.58 20.02 9.95
N TYR A 280 -17.51 18.70 10.06
CA TYR A 280 -18.03 17.91 11.17
C TYR A 280 -16.92 17.15 11.91
N ALA A 281 -15.65 17.56 11.74
CA ALA A 281 -14.52 17.07 12.53
C ALA A 281 -14.74 17.29 14.04
N HIS A 282 -15.66 18.21 14.34
CA HIS A 282 -16.16 18.55 15.65
C HIS A 282 -17.51 17.87 15.90
N GLY A 283 -17.48 16.58 16.23
CA GLY A 283 -18.61 15.88 16.85
C GLY A 283 -19.82 15.64 15.93
N ASP A 284 -20.16 14.37 15.77
CA ASP A 284 -21.52 13.94 15.42
C ASP A 284 -22.50 14.45 16.50
N TYR A 285 -22.95 15.70 16.35
CA TYR A 285 -23.92 16.32 17.23
C TYR A 285 -25.30 15.74 16.90
N ASP A 286 -25.58 14.60 17.53
CA ASP A 286 -26.83 13.86 17.43
C ASP A 286 -27.96 14.63 18.13
N LEU A 287 -29.11 14.74 17.47
CA LEU A 287 -30.30 15.36 18.03
C LEU A 287 -30.91 14.57 19.19
N LEU A 288 -30.47 13.33 19.42
CA LEU A 288 -30.96 12.42 20.47
C LEU A 288 -32.49 12.28 20.41
N ASP A 289 -33.00 12.11 19.18
CA ASP A 289 -34.42 12.02 18.85
C ASP A 289 -35.25 13.27 19.24
N LYS A 290 -34.61 14.42 19.47
CA LYS A 290 -35.26 15.73 19.65
C LYS A 290 -35.19 16.55 18.36
N SER A 291 -35.98 16.14 17.37
CA SER A 291 -36.01 16.71 16.01
C SER A 291 -37.15 17.68 15.73
N GLU A 292 -38.06 17.88 16.69
CA GLU A 292 -39.24 18.71 16.51
C GLU A 292 -38.95 20.20 16.73
N LEU A 293 -39.21 21.01 15.70
CA LEU A 293 -39.15 22.47 15.72
C LEU A 293 -40.56 23.06 15.61
N LYS A 294 -40.94 23.97 16.51
CA LYS A 294 -42.22 24.66 16.48
C LYS A 294 -42.04 26.12 16.15
N ILE A 295 -42.92 26.64 15.33
CA ILE A 295 -43.05 28.07 15.04
C ILE A 295 -44.39 28.48 15.63
N GLU A 296 -44.36 29.37 16.62
CA GLU A 296 -45.52 29.88 17.34
C GLU A 296 -45.82 31.31 16.90
N GLY A 297 -47.09 31.71 16.92
CA GLY A 297 -47.52 33.02 16.42
C GLY A 297 -47.59 33.13 14.89
N ILE A 298 -47.69 31.99 14.19
CA ILE A 298 -47.79 31.91 12.73
C ILE A 298 -49.22 31.59 12.26
N PHE A 299 -49.73 32.38 11.32
CA PHE A 299 -51.06 32.22 10.73
C PHE A 299 -50.92 32.01 9.21
N LEU A 300 -51.57 30.96 8.71
CA LEU A 300 -51.46 30.52 7.32
C LEU A 300 -52.78 30.75 6.56
N ASN A 301 -52.69 31.30 5.34
CA ASN A 301 -53.81 31.52 4.44
C ASN A 301 -53.42 31.16 3.00
N GLN A 302 -53.85 29.99 2.54
CA GLN A 302 -53.47 29.42 1.24
C GLN A 302 -51.94 29.33 1.04
N THR A 303 -51.19 29.12 2.12
CA THR A 303 -49.73 28.99 2.11
C THR A 303 -49.28 27.63 1.57
N ASN A 304 -48.19 27.62 0.81
CA ASN A 304 -47.50 26.39 0.42
C ASN A 304 -46.59 25.91 1.56
N LEU A 305 -46.96 24.82 2.23
CA LEU A 305 -46.18 24.25 3.34
C LEU A 305 -44.78 23.77 2.91
N THR A 306 -44.61 23.39 1.64
CA THR A 306 -43.31 23.02 1.09
C THR A 306 -42.37 24.21 1.02
N GLU A 307 -42.86 25.39 0.65
CA GLU A 307 -42.05 26.62 0.62
C GLU A 307 -41.62 27.04 2.03
N LEU A 308 -42.50 26.87 3.02
CA LEU A 308 -42.18 27.09 4.43
C LEU A 308 -41.05 26.16 4.90
N ALA A 309 -41.17 24.85 4.61
CA ALA A 309 -40.14 23.88 4.94
C ALA A 309 -38.79 24.18 4.27
N VAL A 310 -38.81 24.60 3.00
CA VAL A 310 -37.61 25.03 2.25
C VAL A 310 -36.90 26.19 2.96
N VAL A 311 -37.65 27.22 3.39
CA VAL A 311 -37.05 28.37 4.10
C VAL A 311 -36.37 27.93 5.39
N VAL A 312 -37.02 27.07 6.19
CA VAL A 312 -36.44 26.56 7.43
C VAL A 312 -35.19 25.72 7.12
N ALA A 313 -35.26 24.82 6.15
CA ALA A 313 -34.14 23.96 5.74
C ALA A 313 -32.92 24.76 5.28
N GLU A 314 -33.12 25.76 4.43
CA GLU A 314 -32.04 26.63 3.94
C GLU A 314 -31.38 27.41 5.07
N GLU A 315 -32.17 27.93 6.01
CA GLU A 315 -31.63 28.71 7.11
C GLU A 315 -30.87 27.84 8.11
N ILE A 316 -31.31 26.62 8.39
CA ILE A 316 -30.57 25.70 9.28
C ILE A 316 -29.47 24.90 8.55
N GLY A 317 -29.32 25.08 7.24
CA GLY A 317 -28.23 24.54 6.44
C GLY A 317 -28.37 23.06 6.05
N ILE A 318 -29.60 22.58 5.83
CA ILE A 318 -29.91 21.21 5.41
C ILE A 318 -30.76 21.18 4.13
N ASN A 319 -30.99 19.99 3.55
CA ASN A 319 -31.81 19.87 2.34
C ASN A 319 -33.29 20.05 2.68
N ALA A 320 -34.05 20.62 1.75
CA ALA A 320 -35.50 20.79 1.92
C ALA A 320 -36.26 19.46 2.09
N GLU A 321 -35.75 18.36 1.52
CA GLU A 321 -36.32 17.02 1.69
C GLU A 321 -36.15 16.46 3.11
N ASP A 322 -35.26 17.05 3.91
CA ASP A 322 -34.97 16.66 5.29
C ASP A 322 -35.80 17.45 6.33
N VAL A 323 -36.77 18.27 5.88
CA VAL A 323 -37.68 19.03 6.76
C VAL A 323 -39.13 18.70 6.41
N LEU A 324 -39.86 18.13 7.36
CA LEU A 324 -41.25 17.76 7.18
C LEU A 324 -42.16 18.61 8.06
N VAL A 325 -43.17 19.27 7.48
CA VAL A 325 -44.25 19.88 8.27
C VAL A 325 -45.16 18.76 8.78
N ILE A 326 -45.20 18.56 10.10
CA ILE A 326 -45.92 17.45 10.72
C ILE A 326 -47.30 17.85 11.23
N ASP A 327 -47.47 19.11 11.66
CA ASP A 327 -48.74 19.59 12.20
C ASP A 327 -48.90 21.10 11.96
N VAL A 328 -50.14 21.51 11.73
CA VAL A 328 -50.53 22.91 11.56
C VAL A 328 -51.77 23.15 12.38
N ARG A 329 -51.65 24.01 13.38
CA ARG A 329 -52.74 24.41 14.28
C ARG A 329 -52.89 25.92 14.28
N ASP A 330 -53.97 26.39 14.91
CA ASP A 330 -54.23 27.82 15.03
C ASP A 330 -53.07 28.51 15.78
N GLY A 331 -52.31 29.35 15.07
CA GLY A 331 -51.14 30.04 15.61
C GLY A 331 -49.87 29.19 15.76
N THR A 332 -49.80 27.95 15.27
CA THR A 332 -48.60 27.10 15.43
C THR A 332 -48.36 26.18 14.24
N VAL A 333 -47.12 26.10 13.78
CA VAL A 333 -46.65 25.11 12.79
C VAL A 333 -45.53 24.29 13.41
N ALA A 334 -45.66 22.96 13.38
CA ALA A 334 -44.62 22.04 13.84
C ALA A 334 -43.94 21.38 12.64
N LEU A 335 -42.61 21.32 12.71
CA LEU A 335 -41.74 20.70 11.72
C LEU A 335 -40.90 19.61 12.39
N ASP A 336 -40.59 18.57 11.64
CA ASP A 336 -39.69 17.49 12.04
C ASP A 336 -38.45 17.52 11.15
N ILE A 337 -37.27 17.52 11.79
CA ILE A 337 -35.97 17.51 11.11
C ILE A 337 -35.49 16.06 10.99
N LEU A 338 -35.49 15.53 9.77
CA LEU A 338 -35.21 14.12 9.50
C LEU A 338 -33.72 13.78 9.62
N GLN A 339 -32.83 14.78 9.53
CA GLN A 339 -31.41 14.60 9.78
C GLN A 339 -31.14 14.42 11.27
N LYS A 340 -30.67 13.23 11.65
CA LYS A 340 -30.30 12.91 13.04
C LYS A 340 -29.12 13.72 13.58
N ARG A 341 -28.28 14.24 12.70
CA ARG A 341 -27.03 14.92 13.06
C ARG A 341 -26.97 16.23 12.32
N LEU A 342 -26.79 17.31 13.07
CA LEU A 342 -26.72 18.67 12.53
C LEU A 342 -25.46 19.35 13.04
N ASP A 343 -24.94 20.29 12.25
CA ASP A 343 -23.86 21.17 12.67
C ASP A 343 -24.46 22.40 13.35
N PRO A 344 -24.28 22.57 14.68
CA PRO A 344 -24.83 23.70 15.41
C PRO A 344 -24.44 25.06 14.86
N SER A 345 -23.22 25.18 14.33
CA SER A 345 -22.72 26.46 13.80
C SER A 345 -23.58 27.00 12.64
N LYS A 346 -24.34 26.12 11.97
CA LYS A 346 -25.22 26.49 10.86
C LYS A 346 -26.56 27.05 11.29
N PHE A 347 -27.02 26.83 12.52
CA PHE A 347 -28.39 27.20 12.93
C PHE A 347 -28.49 27.96 14.24
N ILE A 348 -27.41 28.13 14.99
CA ILE A 348 -27.39 28.95 16.20
C ILE A 348 -27.85 30.40 15.90
N ALA A 349 -28.72 30.95 16.75
CA ALA A 349 -29.21 32.34 16.72
C ALA A 349 -29.82 32.77 15.36
N LYS A 350 -30.50 31.84 14.67
CA LYS A 350 -31.14 32.11 13.37
C LYS A 350 -32.63 32.40 13.42
N GLU A 351 -33.24 32.39 14.60
CA GLU A 351 -34.67 32.63 14.77
C GLU A 351 -35.17 33.86 14.02
N GLU A 352 -34.57 35.04 14.24
CA GLU A 352 -35.00 36.27 13.57
C GLU A 352 -34.93 36.16 12.04
N ARG A 353 -33.91 35.49 11.53
CA ARG A 353 -33.68 35.35 10.10
C ARG A 353 -34.70 34.41 9.46
N ILE A 354 -35.02 33.31 10.14
CA ILE A 354 -36.08 32.38 9.74
C ILE A 354 -37.42 33.11 9.74
N LEU A 355 -37.80 33.77 10.84
CA LEU A 355 -39.08 34.48 10.95
C LEU A 355 -39.19 35.60 9.90
N ARG A 356 -38.10 36.34 9.63
CA ARG A 356 -38.07 37.38 8.60
C ARG A 356 -38.36 36.81 7.22
N ARG A 357 -37.70 35.71 6.83
CA ARG A 357 -37.93 35.07 5.52
C ARG A 357 -39.31 34.44 5.41
N LEU A 358 -39.86 33.93 6.50
CA LEU A 358 -41.22 33.40 6.53
C LEU A 358 -42.28 34.50 6.32
N ARG A 359 -42.05 35.74 6.78
CA ARG A 359 -42.96 36.87 6.50
C ARG A 359 -43.06 37.20 5.02
N ASP A 360 -42.02 36.94 4.25
CA ASP A 360 -41.98 37.23 2.81
C ASP A 360 -42.75 36.18 1.98
N LEU A 361 -43.13 35.04 2.59
CA LEU A 361 -43.91 34.00 1.91
C LEU A 361 -45.39 34.40 1.79
N LYS A 362 -45.96 34.10 0.62
CA LYS A 362 -47.37 34.39 0.34
C LYS A 362 -48.29 33.60 1.29
N GLY A 363 -49.21 34.32 1.94
CA GLY A 363 -50.22 33.71 2.80
C GLY A 363 -49.76 33.51 4.25
N ILE A 364 -48.53 33.87 4.62
CA ILE A 364 -48.06 33.82 6.00
C ILE A 364 -48.27 35.18 6.68
N THR A 365 -48.77 35.16 7.90
CA THR A 365 -48.80 36.33 8.80
C THR A 365 -48.22 35.92 10.14
N LEU A 366 -47.25 36.70 10.66
CA LEU A 366 -46.65 36.46 11.98
C LEU A 366 -47.12 37.52 12.97
N SER A 367 -47.44 37.13 14.20
CA SER A 367 -47.68 38.07 15.31
C SER A 367 -46.39 38.77 15.76
N GLU A 368 -46.53 39.84 16.53
CA GLU A 368 -45.38 40.52 17.16
C GLU A 368 -44.63 39.63 18.16
N GLU A 369 -45.33 38.65 18.75
CA GLU A 369 -44.79 37.66 19.70
C GLU A 369 -44.39 36.33 19.02
N ALA A 370 -44.29 36.30 17.69
CA ALA A 370 -43.94 35.07 16.97
C ALA A 370 -42.52 34.64 17.30
N HIS A 371 -42.34 33.37 17.67
CA HIS A 371 -41.07 32.81 18.09
C HIS A 371 -40.95 31.33 17.69
N ILE A 372 -39.74 30.81 17.73
CA ILE A 372 -39.41 29.42 17.45
C ILE A 372 -39.13 28.73 18.77
N SER A 373 -39.67 27.53 18.97
CA SER A 373 -39.42 26.71 20.15
C SER A 373 -38.99 25.31 19.75
N SER A 374 -37.97 24.77 20.42
CA SER A 374 -37.51 23.41 20.22
C SER A 374 -36.79 22.89 21.46
N ASN A 375 -36.78 21.56 21.60
CA ASN A 375 -36.02 20.89 22.66
C ASN A 375 -34.64 20.45 22.15
N GLY A 376 -33.71 20.28 23.08
CA GLY A 376 -32.36 19.82 22.74
C GLY A 376 -31.60 20.84 21.92
N MET A 377 -30.82 20.37 20.98
CA MET A 377 -29.85 21.19 20.25
C MET A 377 -30.49 22.20 19.30
N LEU A 378 -31.60 21.83 18.66
CA LEU A 378 -32.39 22.73 17.82
C LEU A 378 -32.95 23.94 18.61
N GLY A 379 -33.01 23.87 19.94
CA GLY A 379 -33.35 25.01 20.78
C GLY A 379 -32.36 26.18 20.66
N TRP A 380 -31.12 25.94 20.20
CA TRP A 380 -30.12 26.98 19.98
C TRP A 380 -30.40 27.88 18.77
N ILE A 381 -31.45 27.56 17.98
CA ILE A 381 -31.97 28.48 16.96
C ILE A 381 -32.41 29.80 17.59
N VAL A 382 -32.88 29.75 18.83
CA VAL A 382 -33.28 30.89 19.67
C VAL A 382 -32.04 31.45 20.38
N GLY A 383 -31.69 32.72 20.12
CA GLY A 383 -30.56 33.38 20.77
C GLY A 383 -30.10 34.69 20.11
N ASN A 384 -29.35 35.49 20.88
CA ASN A 384 -28.77 36.79 20.55
C ASN A 384 -27.27 36.63 20.21
N ASP A 385 -26.59 37.69 19.72
CA ASP A 385 -25.13 37.64 19.47
C ASP A 385 -24.29 37.18 20.68
N ALA A 386 -24.76 37.42 21.92
CA ALA A 386 -24.10 36.93 23.14
C ALA A 386 -24.29 35.41 23.38
N ASP A 387 -25.42 34.85 22.96
CA ASP A 387 -25.71 33.42 23.06
C ASP A 387 -24.93 32.61 22.00
N ILE A 388 -24.53 33.26 20.90
CA ILE A 388 -23.61 32.69 19.90
C ILE A 388 -22.25 32.42 20.55
N GLU A 389 -21.70 33.39 21.31
CA GLU A 389 -20.39 33.26 21.94
C GLU A 389 -20.41 32.22 23.08
N GLU A 390 -21.48 32.16 23.87
CA GLU A 390 -21.66 31.18 24.94
C GLU A 390 -21.89 29.75 24.39
N GLY A 391 -22.67 29.61 23.31
CA GLY A 391 -22.87 28.34 22.60
C GLY A 391 -21.60 27.83 21.94
N LEU A 392 -20.85 28.71 21.27
CA LEU A 392 -19.54 28.38 20.69
C LEU A 392 -18.50 28.02 21.77
N GLN A 393 -18.45 28.75 22.88
CA GLN A 393 -17.59 28.41 24.02
C GLN A 393 -17.96 27.08 24.67
N ALA A 394 -19.26 26.79 24.82
CA ALA A 394 -19.71 25.49 25.33
C ALA A 394 -19.32 24.34 24.38
N MET A 395 -19.34 24.58 23.06
CA MET A 395 -18.85 23.63 22.05
C MET A 395 -17.33 23.45 22.11
N GLU A 396 -16.54 24.52 22.18
CA GLU A 396 -15.08 24.45 22.35
C GLU A 396 -14.69 23.74 23.64
N MET A 397 -15.37 24.05 24.75
CA MET A 397 -15.15 23.39 26.04
C MET A 397 -15.49 21.89 25.96
N SER A 398 -16.64 21.53 25.37
CA SER A 398 -17.03 20.13 25.14
C SER A 398 -16.02 19.39 24.25
N GLN A 399 -15.50 20.04 23.21
CA GLN A 399 -14.46 19.48 22.34
C GLN A 399 -13.12 19.30 23.07
N SER A 400 -12.72 20.27 23.89
CA SER A 400 -11.53 20.14 24.73
C SER A 400 -11.70 18.98 25.71
N LEU A 401 -12.91 18.76 26.23
CA LEU A 401 -13.25 17.61 27.07
C LEU A 401 -13.20 16.31 26.28
N VAL A 402 -13.75 16.23 25.06
CA VAL A 402 -13.69 15.03 24.21
C VAL A 402 -12.25 14.72 23.81
N THR A 403 -11.44 15.73 23.56
CA THR A 403 -10.01 15.59 23.25
C THR A 403 -9.26 15.11 24.49
N GLN A 404 -9.49 15.70 25.66
CA GLN A 404 -8.96 15.23 26.94
C GLN A 404 -9.46 13.83 27.32
N ILE A 405 -10.68 13.45 26.95
CA ILE A 405 -11.22 12.09 27.12
C ILE A 405 -10.53 11.13 26.16
N LYS A 406 -10.34 11.51 24.88
CA LYS A 406 -9.53 10.73 23.95
C LYS A 406 -8.11 10.54 24.48
N GLU A 407 -7.47 11.58 25.02
CA GLU A 407 -6.12 11.57 25.59
C GLU A 407 -6.03 10.84 26.95
N SER A 408 -7.10 10.84 27.76
CA SER A 408 -7.14 10.10 29.03
C SER A 408 -7.57 8.64 28.86
N ILE A 409 -8.30 8.31 27.79
CA ILE A 409 -8.56 6.94 27.32
C ILE A 409 -7.37 6.40 26.49
N SER A 410 -6.54 7.25 25.87
CA SER A 410 -5.53 6.86 24.86
C SER A 410 -4.36 6.04 25.37
N ASN A 411 -4.11 5.96 26.67
CA ASN A 411 -2.84 5.42 27.18
C ASN A 411 -2.97 4.09 27.91
N ARG A 412 -4.10 3.37 27.76
CA ARG A 412 -4.30 2.07 28.41
C ARG A 412 -4.09 0.92 27.43
N VAL A 413 -3.16 0.04 27.77
CA VAL A 413 -2.79 -1.12 26.97
C VAL A 413 -3.09 -2.39 27.76
N ILE A 414 -3.61 -3.41 27.09
CA ILE A 414 -3.74 -4.75 27.67
C ILE A 414 -3.02 -5.78 26.79
N VAL A 415 -2.25 -6.66 27.44
CA VAL A 415 -1.49 -7.71 26.77
C VAL A 415 -2.04 -9.08 27.15
N PHE A 416 -2.49 -9.84 26.15
CA PHE A 416 -3.03 -11.17 26.30
C PHE A 416 -2.02 -12.22 25.81
N PRO A 417 -1.42 -13.03 26.71
CA PRO A 417 -0.66 -14.19 26.31
C PRO A 417 -1.58 -15.25 25.66
N THR A 418 -1.06 -15.97 24.67
CA THR A 418 -1.80 -17.03 23.97
C THR A 418 -1.02 -18.35 24.02
N GLY A 419 -1.75 -19.46 23.93
CA GLY A 419 -1.17 -20.81 23.84
C GLY A 419 -1.43 -21.67 25.07
N THR A 420 -1.83 -22.92 24.83
CA THR A 420 -2.10 -23.90 25.88
C THR A 420 -0.83 -24.31 26.65
N GLU A 421 0.34 -24.19 26.02
CA GLU A 421 1.63 -24.45 26.64
C GLU A 421 1.95 -23.43 27.75
N VAL A 422 1.56 -22.15 27.55
CA VAL A 422 1.68 -21.10 28.58
C VAL A 422 0.70 -21.35 29.72
N GLU A 423 -0.55 -21.75 29.41
CA GLU A 423 -1.57 -22.06 30.42
C GLU A 423 -1.14 -23.22 31.33
N ARG A 424 -0.50 -24.25 30.76
CA ARG A 424 0.00 -25.42 31.49
C ARG A 424 1.32 -25.17 32.21
N GLY A 425 1.96 -24.01 32.02
CA GLY A 425 3.28 -23.70 32.57
C GLY A 425 4.42 -24.52 31.94
N GLU A 426 4.21 -25.04 30.72
CA GLU A 426 5.24 -25.77 29.97
C GLU A 426 6.30 -24.82 29.38
N ILE A 427 5.93 -23.56 29.14
CA ILE A 427 6.83 -22.51 28.65
C ILE A 427 6.69 -21.22 29.46
N GLU A 428 7.79 -20.45 29.54
CA GLU A 428 7.82 -19.14 30.18
C GLU A 428 7.26 -18.05 29.26
N ASP A 429 6.35 -17.22 29.79
CA ASP A 429 5.82 -16.05 29.11
C ASP A 429 6.85 -14.89 29.14
N THR A 430 7.71 -14.87 28.13
CA THR A 430 8.75 -13.85 27.94
C THR A 430 8.27 -12.62 27.17
N ASN A 431 7.16 -12.73 26.43
CA ASN A 431 6.62 -11.64 25.60
C ASN A 431 5.87 -10.60 26.41
N THR A 432 5.00 -11.05 27.33
CA THR A 432 4.17 -10.12 28.09
C THR A 432 5.03 -9.14 28.91
N PRO A 433 6.06 -9.58 29.67
CA PRO A 433 6.95 -8.66 30.39
C PRO A 433 7.67 -7.67 29.47
N LEU A 434 8.13 -8.11 28.30
CA LEU A 434 8.82 -7.26 27.32
C LEU A 434 7.91 -6.15 26.80
N ILE A 435 6.70 -6.51 26.33
CA ILE A 435 5.73 -5.58 25.77
C ILE A 435 5.27 -4.59 26.83
N MET A 436 4.94 -5.08 28.04
CA MET A 436 4.55 -4.22 29.15
C MET A 436 5.65 -3.21 29.50
N GLY A 437 6.91 -3.65 29.55
CA GLY A 437 8.04 -2.77 29.82
C GLY A 437 8.21 -1.66 28.78
N LYS A 438 8.06 -2.00 27.49
CA LYS A 438 8.19 -1.04 26.38
C LYS A 438 7.09 0.02 26.37
N PHE A 439 5.83 -0.40 26.55
CA PHE A 439 4.72 0.54 26.65
C PHE A 439 4.76 1.40 27.91
N ALA A 440 5.10 0.80 29.06
CA ALA A 440 5.25 1.56 30.32
C ALA A 440 6.37 2.61 30.20
N ALA A 441 7.49 2.29 29.56
CA ALA A 441 8.57 3.24 29.29
C ALA A 441 8.14 4.41 28.38
N ALA A 442 7.12 4.20 27.54
CA ALA A 442 6.51 5.22 26.69
C ALA A 442 5.34 5.97 27.36
N GLY A 443 5.08 5.75 28.66
CA GLY A 443 4.06 6.46 29.42
C GLY A 443 2.66 5.84 29.41
N PHE A 444 2.52 4.62 28.89
CA PHE A 444 1.25 3.91 28.89
C PHE A 444 1.01 3.17 30.21
N SER A 445 -0.24 3.14 30.65
CA SER A 445 -0.72 2.22 31.69
C SER A 445 -0.96 0.86 31.05
N VAL A 446 -0.28 -0.18 31.55
CA VAL A 446 -0.33 -1.51 30.93
C VAL A 446 -0.82 -2.55 31.91
N ASP A 447 -1.86 -3.29 31.52
CA ASP A 447 -2.43 -4.41 32.26
C ASP A 447 -2.08 -5.74 31.58
N LYS A 448 -1.85 -6.77 32.40
CA LYS A 448 -1.75 -8.15 31.91
C LYS A 448 -3.15 -8.77 31.84
N GLY A 449 -3.54 -9.23 30.66
CA GLY A 449 -4.75 -10.01 30.43
C GLY A 449 -4.61 -11.47 30.87
N GLU A 450 -5.73 -12.19 30.85
CA GLU A 450 -5.71 -13.65 31.07
C GLU A 450 -5.10 -14.39 29.88
N ILE A 451 -4.71 -15.65 30.09
CA ILE A 451 -4.22 -16.50 29.00
C ILE A 451 -5.40 -16.88 28.10
N LEU A 452 -5.29 -16.59 26.80
CA LEU A 452 -6.32 -16.89 25.82
C LEU A 452 -6.17 -18.33 25.31
N LYS A 453 -7.30 -19.03 25.26
CA LYS A 453 -7.41 -20.42 24.80
C LYS A 453 -7.61 -20.49 23.29
N ASP A 454 -7.37 -21.67 22.74
CA ASP A 454 -7.57 -21.99 21.32
C ASP A 454 -9.07 -22.15 20.98
N ASP A 455 -9.86 -21.09 21.25
CA ASP A 455 -11.29 -20.97 20.90
C ASP A 455 -11.54 -19.54 20.39
N VAL A 456 -11.82 -19.41 19.08
CA VAL A 456 -12.02 -18.11 18.40
C VAL A 456 -13.13 -17.27 19.05
N GLU A 457 -14.21 -17.89 19.51
CA GLU A 457 -15.37 -17.17 20.05
C GLU A 457 -15.11 -16.66 21.46
N LEU A 458 -14.47 -17.47 22.31
CA LEU A 458 -14.01 -16.99 23.61
C LEU A 458 -12.97 -15.88 23.44
N PHE A 459 -12.02 -16.08 22.52
CA PHE A 459 -10.95 -15.13 22.21
C PHE A 459 -11.52 -13.77 21.79
N SER A 460 -12.40 -13.73 20.78
CA SER A 460 -12.95 -12.47 20.26
C SER A 460 -13.76 -11.73 21.33
N ARG A 461 -14.49 -12.44 22.20
CA ARG A 461 -15.24 -11.83 23.32
C ARG A 461 -14.32 -11.20 24.36
N LYS A 462 -13.13 -11.75 24.62
CA LYS A 462 -12.17 -11.17 25.56
C LYS A 462 -11.55 -9.88 25.00
N LEU A 463 -11.18 -9.88 23.73
CA LEU A 463 -10.72 -8.68 23.03
C LEU A 463 -11.81 -7.59 23.01
N TRP A 464 -13.06 -7.95 22.68
CA TRP A 464 -14.18 -7.00 22.71
C TRP A 464 -14.38 -6.38 24.10
N ARG A 465 -14.31 -7.19 25.17
CA ARG A 465 -14.36 -6.68 26.56
C ARG A 465 -13.22 -5.74 26.90
N ALA A 466 -12.04 -5.86 26.27
CA ALA A 466 -10.98 -4.88 26.44
C ALA A 466 -11.38 -3.53 25.85
N ALA A 467 -11.98 -3.51 24.66
CA ALA A 467 -12.50 -2.27 24.08
C ALA A 467 -13.59 -1.63 24.96
N GLU A 468 -14.54 -2.42 25.47
CA GLU A 468 -15.58 -1.91 26.40
C GLU A 468 -14.99 -1.33 27.71
N LYS A 469 -13.86 -1.86 28.17
CA LYS A 469 -13.14 -1.37 29.36
C LYS A 469 -12.28 -0.14 29.08
N GLY A 470 -12.29 0.38 27.85
CA GLY A 470 -11.57 1.59 27.46
C GLY A 470 -10.07 1.38 27.30
N TYR A 471 -9.60 0.19 26.92
CA TYR A 471 -8.21 0.03 26.47
C TYR A 471 -8.08 0.58 25.06
N SER A 472 -7.12 1.47 24.84
CA SER A 472 -6.80 2.01 23.50
C SER A 472 -6.03 1.00 22.65
N VAL A 473 -5.27 0.08 23.27
CA VAL A 473 -4.54 -0.97 22.58
C VAL A 473 -4.76 -2.32 23.25
N SER A 474 -5.03 -3.35 22.45
CA SER A 474 -5.08 -4.73 22.90
C SER A 474 -4.16 -5.59 22.05
N ILE A 475 -3.16 -6.21 22.70
CA ILE A 475 -2.11 -6.98 22.03
C ILE A 475 -2.22 -8.45 22.41
N THR A 476 -2.12 -9.33 21.44
CA THR A 476 -2.00 -10.78 21.69
C THR A 476 -0.60 -11.24 21.34
N THR A 477 0.01 -12.07 22.18
CA THR A 477 1.37 -12.59 21.95
C THR A 477 1.29 -14.06 21.53
N GLY A 478 1.40 -14.33 20.23
CA GLY A 478 1.24 -15.66 19.63
C GLY A 478 -0.13 -15.90 19.00
N GLY A 479 -0.38 -17.13 18.58
CA GLY A 479 -1.64 -17.55 17.96
C GLY A 479 -1.82 -17.07 16.52
N VAL A 480 -0.73 -16.68 15.84
CA VAL A 480 -0.73 -16.17 14.46
C VAL A 480 -0.06 -17.12 13.45
N GLY A 481 0.31 -18.32 13.92
CA GLY A 481 0.96 -19.34 13.10
C GLY A 481 0.06 -19.97 12.04
N ALA A 482 0.66 -20.89 11.28
CA ALA A 482 -0.02 -21.62 10.20
C ALA A 482 -0.65 -22.95 10.68
N GLU A 483 -0.83 -23.15 11.99
CA GLU A 483 -1.44 -24.35 12.57
C GLU A 483 -2.94 -24.11 12.90
N ASN A 484 -3.71 -25.18 13.08
CA ASN A 484 -5.16 -25.08 13.34
C ASN A 484 -5.50 -24.46 14.69
N LYS A 485 -4.56 -24.51 15.65
CA LYS A 485 -4.72 -23.96 17.00
C LYS A 485 -4.54 -22.44 17.06
N ASP A 486 -3.90 -21.86 16.05
CA ASP A 486 -3.66 -20.42 15.97
C ASP A 486 -4.98 -19.70 15.62
N HIS A 487 -5.43 -18.77 16.47
CA HIS A 487 -6.73 -18.11 16.33
C HIS A 487 -6.71 -16.58 16.48
N SER A 488 -5.55 -15.97 16.73
CA SER A 488 -5.44 -14.54 17.00
C SER A 488 -5.87 -13.69 15.80
N VAL A 489 -5.50 -14.10 14.58
CA VAL A 489 -5.87 -13.39 13.35
C VAL A 489 -7.37 -13.47 13.10
N GLU A 490 -7.94 -14.67 13.24
CA GLU A 490 -9.38 -14.91 13.05
C GLU A 490 -10.23 -14.19 14.10
N ALA A 491 -9.76 -14.11 15.35
CA ALA A 491 -10.43 -13.37 16.41
C ALA A 491 -10.46 -11.86 16.14
N VAL A 492 -9.37 -11.27 15.65
CA VAL A 492 -9.32 -9.85 15.26
C VAL A 492 -10.25 -9.59 14.08
N LEU A 493 -10.25 -10.46 13.05
CA LEU A 493 -11.15 -10.34 11.90
C LEU A 493 -12.63 -10.42 12.27
N ARG A 494 -12.97 -11.14 13.35
CA ARG A 494 -14.35 -11.21 13.85
C ARG A 494 -14.81 -9.91 14.51
N LEU A 495 -13.88 -9.09 15.01
CA LEU A 495 -14.16 -7.77 15.58
C LEU A 495 -14.13 -6.67 14.52
N ASP A 496 -13.15 -6.74 13.62
CA ASP A 496 -12.99 -5.84 12.48
C ASP A 496 -12.87 -6.68 11.21
N PRO A 497 -13.97 -6.89 10.45
CA PRO A 497 -13.93 -7.61 9.18
C PRO A 497 -13.00 -7.00 8.13
N GLN A 498 -12.60 -5.74 8.29
CA GLN A 498 -11.65 -5.03 7.44
C GLN A 498 -10.25 -4.95 8.08
N ALA A 499 -9.93 -5.80 9.06
CA ALA A 499 -8.62 -5.82 9.68
C ALA A 499 -7.52 -6.13 8.66
N CYS A 500 -6.37 -5.46 8.79
CA CYS A 500 -5.24 -5.66 7.93
C CYS A 500 -4.50 -6.94 8.35
N THR A 501 -4.39 -7.92 7.43
CA THR A 501 -3.81 -9.24 7.72
C THR A 501 -2.66 -9.64 6.78
N PRO A 502 -1.59 -8.82 6.67
CA PRO A 502 -0.48 -9.11 5.77
C PRO A 502 0.26 -10.39 6.16
N TYR A 503 0.72 -11.13 5.14
CA TYR A 503 1.52 -12.34 5.32
C TYR A 503 2.93 -12.02 5.82
N ILE A 504 3.47 -12.78 6.75
CA ILE A 504 4.92 -12.82 7.03
C ILE A 504 5.59 -13.86 6.12
N ALA A 505 4.93 -15.01 5.92
CA ALA A 505 5.38 -16.07 5.05
C ALA A 505 4.19 -16.84 4.51
N LYS A 506 4.31 -17.37 3.28
CA LYS A 506 3.32 -18.25 2.66
C LYS A 506 3.82 -19.71 2.64
N PHE A 507 2.90 -20.64 2.83
CA PHE A 507 3.17 -22.08 2.82
C PHE A 507 2.16 -22.81 1.93
N GLN A 508 2.57 -23.96 1.39
CA GLN A 508 1.63 -24.87 0.77
C GLN A 508 0.87 -25.66 1.85
N VAL A 509 -0.44 -25.54 1.85
CA VAL A 509 -1.32 -26.24 2.81
C VAL A 509 -1.13 -27.76 2.71
N GLY A 510 -1.08 -28.43 3.87
CA GLY A 510 -0.94 -29.90 3.95
C GLY A 510 0.50 -30.42 3.91
N HIS A 511 1.51 -29.53 3.86
CA HIS A 511 2.91 -29.91 4.02
C HIS A 511 3.37 -29.70 5.47
N GLY A 512 3.78 -30.78 6.14
CA GLY A 512 4.24 -30.73 7.53
C GLY A 512 3.10 -30.45 8.51
N ARG A 513 3.28 -29.45 9.39
CA ARG A 513 2.27 -29.02 10.39
C ARG A 513 1.34 -27.90 9.89
N HIS A 514 1.52 -27.44 8.65
CA HIS A 514 0.79 -26.29 8.11
C HIS A 514 -0.62 -26.67 7.66
N SER A 515 -1.62 -26.18 8.38
CA SER A 515 -3.02 -26.29 8.00
C SER A 515 -3.58 -25.01 7.38
N LYS A 516 -2.84 -23.90 7.50
CA LYS A 516 -3.11 -22.61 6.84
C LYS A 516 -2.08 -22.34 5.74
N ASP A 517 -2.39 -21.39 4.88
CA ASP A 517 -1.59 -20.98 3.71
C ASP A 517 -0.44 -20.02 4.03
N GLY A 518 -0.25 -19.67 5.31
CA GLY A 518 0.80 -18.74 5.72
C GLY A 518 0.77 -18.39 7.21
N ILE A 519 1.86 -17.74 7.65
CA ILE A 519 1.89 -16.98 8.90
C ILE A 519 1.48 -15.55 8.54
N ARG A 520 0.55 -14.98 9.30
CA ARG A 520 0.05 -13.61 9.13
C ARG A 520 0.21 -12.83 10.42
N ILE A 521 0.05 -11.52 10.36
CA ILE A 521 -0.32 -10.73 11.55
C ILE A 521 -1.73 -10.21 11.38
N ALA A 522 -2.29 -9.58 12.40
CA ALA A 522 -3.54 -8.84 12.27
C ALA A 522 -3.45 -7.51 13.00
N VAL A 523 -3.87 -6.44 12.33
CA VAL A 523 -4.14 -5.16 12.98
C VAL A 523 -5.57 -4.75 12.63
N GLY A 524 -6.42 -4.69 13.65
CA GLY A 524 -7.83 -4.31 13.51
C GLY A 524 -8.16 -3.11 14.38
N GLN A 525 -9.28 -2.47 14.08
CA GLN A 525 -9.77 -1.31 14.81
C GLN A 525 -11.25 -1.48 15.17
N LEU A 526 -11.60 -1.26 16.44
CA LEU A 526 -13.00 -1.13 16.88
C LEU A 526 -13.14 0.11 17.76
N GLY A 527 -13.87 1.12 17.28
CA GLY A 527 -13.95 2.41 17.95
C GLY A 527 -12.54 3.01 18.12
N LEU A 528 -12.14 3.27 19.36
CA LEU A 528 -10.82 3.80 19.70
C LEU A 528 -9.76 2.71 19.98
N THR A 529 -10.16 1.43 20.03
CA THR A 529 -9.26 0.34 20.36
C THR A 529 -8.60 -0.25 19.11
N THR A 530 -7.26 -0.25 19.09
CA THR A 530 -6.44 -0.97 18.12
C THR A 530 -6.10 -2.36 18.64
N PHE A 531 -6.45 -3.39 17.88
CA PHE A 531 -6.09 -4.79 18.17
C PHE A 531 -4.87 -5.20 17.36
N ILE A 532 -3.88 -5.80 18.00
CA ILE A 532 -2.62 -6.20 17.35
C ILE A 532 -2.31 -7.66 17.70
N ALA A 533 -2.31 -8.52 16.69
CA ALA A 533 -1.90 -9.90 16.82
C ALA A 533 -0.42 -10.05 16.43
N LEU A 534 0.44 -10.22 17.43
CA LEU A 534 1.89 -10.38 17.27
C LEU A 534 2.31 -11.86 17.26
N PRO A 535 3.46 -12.19 16.67
CA PRO A 535 4.02 -13.54 16.69
C PRO A 535 4.36 -14.05 18.09
N GLY A 536 4.49 -15.37 18.21
CA GLY A 536 4.81 -16.06 19.46
C GLY A 536 6.29 -16.00 19.86
N PRO A 537 7.26 -16.14 18.94
CA PRO A 537 8.68 -16.05 19.30
C PRO A 537 9.09 -14.68 19.84
N ASN A 538 9.78 -14.67 20.98
CA ASN A 538 10.20 -13.43 21.64
C ASN A 538 11.18 -12.58 20.83
N ASP A 539 12.03 -13.22 20.03
CA ASP A 539 12.98 -12.53 19.19
C ASP A 539 12.32 -11.86 17.97
N GLU A 540 11.10 -12.26 17.61
CA GLU A 540 10.28 -11.58 16.59
C GLU A 540 9.51 -10.41 17.19
N VAL A 541 8.94 -10.59 18.40
CA VAL A 541 8.29 -9.50 19.14
C VAL A 541 9.28 -8.38 19.46
N SER A 542 10.51 -8.72 19.85
CA SER A 542 11.52 -7.73 20.26
C SER A 542 11.95 -6.80 19.13
N VAL A 543 11.95 -7.26 17.88
CA VAL A 543 12.33 -6.41 16.73
C VAL A 543 11.19 -5.49 16.26
N CYS A 544 9.93 -5.81 16.57
CA CYS A 544 8.79 -5.03 16.08
C CYS A 544 8.10 -4.19 17.16
N ILE A 545 8.25 -4.50 18.45
CA ILE A 545 7.52 -3.83 19.53
C ILE A 545 7.77 -2.33 19.62
N ASP A 546 9.01 -1.87 19.35
CA ASP A 546 9.32 -0.44 19.33
C ASP A 546 8.58 0.29 18.20
N THR A 547 8.35 -0.39 17.07
CA THR A 547 7.54 0.15 15.96
C THR A 547 6.06 0.18 16.33
N VAL A 548 5.56 -0.81 17.08
CA VAL A 548 4.19 -0.78 17.60
C VAL A 548 3.99 0.43 18.51
N VAL A 549 4.86 0.59 19.52
CA VAL A 549 4.76 1.71 20.47
C VAL A 549 4.81 3.05 19.73
N ARG A 550 5.79 3.23 18.83
CA ARG A 550 5.89 4.44 18.01
C ARG A 550 4.64 4.67 17.17
N GLY A 551 4.16 3.65 16.46
CA GLY A 551 3.00 3.78 15.58
C GLY A 551 1.73 4.15 16.34
N ILE A 552 1.52 3.58 17.53
CA ILE A 552 0.41 3.98 18.41
C ILE A 552 0.60 5.43 18.88
N SER A 553 1.79 5.80 19.35
CA SER A 553 2.06 7.16 19.85
C SER A 553 1.95 8.24 18.76
N GLU A 554 2.31 7.92 17.53
CA GLU A 554 2.23 8.83 16.37
C GLU A 554 0.85 8.79 15.68
N GLY A 555 -0.08 7.94 16.13
CA GLY A 555 -1.43 7.85 15.57
C GLY A 555 -1.48 7.22 14.18
N TRP A 556 -0.61 6.25 13.89
CA TRP A 556 -0.60 5.53 12.63
C TRP A 556 -1.93 4.80 12.42
N SER A 557 -2.37 4.74 11.17
CA SER A 557 -3.51 3.92 10.76
C SER A 557 -3.18 2.42 10.89
N LYS A 558 -4.22 1.58 11.02
CA LYS A 558 -4.04 0.12 11.11
C LYS A 558 -3.31 -0.45 9.89
N GLU A 559 -3.50 0.16 8.72
CA GLU A 559 -2.88 -0.19 7.45
C GLU A 559 -1.36 0.03 7.50
N ILE A 560 -0.93 1.22 7.92
CA ILE A 560 0.50 1.55 8.05
C ILE A 560 1.16 0.66 9.09
N LEU A 561 0.52 0.51 10.25
CA LEU A 561 1.05 -0.31 11.33
C LEU A 561 1.20 -1.77 10.91
N ALA A 562 0.19 -2.37 10.28
CA ALA A 562 0.28 -3.74 9.77
C ALA A 562 1.37 -3.90 8.71
N GLY A 563 1.45 -2.97 7.75
CA GLY A 563 2.46 -3.02 6.68
C GLY A 563 3.89 -2.99 7.23
N GLU A 564 4.18 -2.07 8.14
CA GLU A 564 5.51 -1.94 8.74
C GLU A 564 5.88 -3.15 9.61
N LEU A 565 4.94 -3.67 10.40
CA LEU A 565 5.17 -4.87 11.20
C LEU A 565 5.48 -6.09 10.31
N ALA A 566 4.70 -6.30 9.24
CA ALA A 566 4.96 -7.40 8.31
C ALA A 566 6.34 -7.27 7.64
N ARG A 567 6.74 -6.06 7.25
CA ARG A 567 8.05 -5.80 6.64
C ARG A 567 9.21 -6.14 7.58
N ILE A 568 9.12 -5.71 8.85
CA ILE A 568 10.13 -6.01 9.87
C ILE A 568 10.22 -7.51 10.11
N LEU A 569 9.08 -8.18 10.29
CA LEU A 569 9.02 -9.60 10.58
C LEU A 569 9.50 -10.47 9.41
N ARG A 570 9.21 -10.08 8.17
CA ARG A 570 9.77 -10.73 6.96
C ARG A 570 11.28 -10.61 6.87
N THR A 571 11.81 -9.42 7.17
CA THR A 571 13.26 -9.19 7.17
C THR A 571 13.93 -10.10 8.18
N ARG A 572 13.37 -10.16 9.40
CA ARG A 572 13.85 -11.04 10.46
C ARG A 572 13.79 -12.52 10.08
N LEU A 573 12.71 -12.95 9.43
CA LEU A 573 12.57 -14.33 8.97
C LEU A 573 13.60 -14.67 7.89
N LYS A 574 13.86 -13.77 6.93
CA LYS A 574 14.90 -13.94 5.91
C LYS A 574 16.29 -14.09 6.55
N GLU A 575 16.61 -13.31 7.57
CA GLU A 575 17.86 -13.43 8.32
C GLU A 575 18.01 -14.80 8.99
N LYS A 576 16.97 -15.27 9.69
CA LYS A 576 16.97 -16.60 10.33
C LYS A 576 17.23 -17.72 9.33
N ILE A 577 16.56 -17.69 8.18
CA ILE A 577 16.73 -18.68 7.11
C ILE A 577 18.15 -18.61 6.51
N GLY A 578 18.66 -17.40 6.26
CA GLY A 578 20.01 -17.20 5.75
C GLY A 578 21.09 -17.74 6.69
N VAL A 579 20.93 -17.55 8.00
CA VAL A 579 21.82 -18.11 9.02
C VAL A 579 21.78 -19.64 9.01
N MET A 580 20.59 -20.26 8.96
CA MET A 580 20.47 -21.74 8.89
C MET A 580 21.15 -22.34 7.64
N MET A 581 21.02 -21.69 6.49
CA MET A 581 21.67 -22.13 5.24
C MET A 581 23.20 -22.06 5.31
N HIS A 582 23.76 -21.04 5.97
CA HIS A 582 25.20 -20.92 6.19
C HIS A 582 25.76 -22.00 7.13
N TYR A 583 25.01 -22.42 8.16
CA TYR A 583 25.42 -23.52 9.04
C TYR A 583 25.41 -24.88 8.33
N HIS A 584 24.51 -25.11 7.37
CA HIS A 584 24.46 -26.36 6.61
C HIS A 584 25.48 -26.45 5.46
N HIS A 585 26.07 -25.34 5.02
CA HIS A 585 27.17 -25.36 4.03
C HIS A 585 28.57 -25.51 4.67
N ASN A 586 28.68 -25.31 5.99
CA ASN A 586 29.94 -25.43 6.75
C ASN A 586 30.00 -26.68 7.64
N ALA A 587 29.07 -27.63 7.49
CA ALA A 587 28.97 -28.87 8.27
C ALA A 587 29.30 -30.11 7.42
#